data_AF-A0A9D7VS86-F1
#
_entry.id   AF-A0A9D7VS86-F1
#
_cell.length_a   1.000
_cell.length_b   1.000
_cell.length_c   1.000
_cell.angle_alpha   90.00
_cell.angle_beta   90.00
_cell.angle_gamma   90.00
#
_symmetry.space_group_name_H-M   'P 1'
#
loop_
_entity.id
_entity.type
_entity.pdbx_description
1 polymer ?
#
loop_
_entity_poly.entity_id
_entity_poly.type
_entity_poly.pdbx_seq_one_letter_code
_entity_poly.pdbx_strand_id
1 'polypeptide(L)'
;MNAPAQGPRPEDPFHAEVRRPAWRHEKLLKAVDGASFDLAAGEVLGIVGESGCGKSTVGRTLTRLEDATGGTAEFDGREMLSLSKAAFRPLRREIQMIFQDPFASLNPRLTIEQTLAEPVRIHGLETTREGIRARIAR
;
A
#
# COMPACT_ATOMS: atom_id res chain seq x y z
N MET A 1 -48.33 -2.45 -1.96
CA MET A 1 -47.64 -3.70 -1.59
C MET A 1 -46.30 -3.71 -2.32
N ASN A 2 -45.22 -3.26 -1.68
CA ASN A 2 -43.87 -3.31 -2.27
C ASN A 2 -43.13 -4.50 -1.69
N ALA A 3 -42.64 -5.36 -2.57
CA ALA A 3 -41.83 -6.53 -2.24
C ALA A 3 -40.49 -6.10 -1.59
N PRO A 4 -39.92 -6.90 -0.69
CA PRO A 4 -38.61 -6.61 -0.11
C PRO A 4 -37.53 -6.73 -1.20
N ALA A 5 -36.62 -5.76 -1.23
CA ALA A 5 -35.48 -5.75 -2.12
C ALA A 5 -34.60 -6.99 -1.89
N GLN A 6 -34.35 -7.76 -2.95
CA GLN A 6 -33.40 -8.87 -2.93
C GLN A 6 -31.99 -8.31 -2.77
N GLY A 7 -31.21 -8.90 -1.86
CA GLY A 7 -29.80 -8.53 -1.65
C GLY A 7 -28.93 -8.83 -2.87
N PRO A 8 -27.74 -8.21 -2.95
CA PRO A 8 -26.85 -8.34 -4.11
C PRO A 8 -26.38 -9.79 -4.30
N ARG A 9 -26.28 -10.23 -5.56
CA ARG A 9 -25.88 -11.60 -5.92
C ARG A 9 -24.36 -11.71 -6.08
N PRO A 10 -23.77 -12.91 -5.90
CA PRO A 10 -22.32 -13.13 -5.98
C PRO A 10 -21.67 -12.70 -7.31
N GLU A 11 -22.44 -12.65 -8.39
CA GLU A 11 -22.01 -12.30 -9.75
C GLU A 11 -22.11 -10.80 -10.11
N ASP A 12 -22.63 -9.94 -9.23
CA ASP A 12 -22.79 -8.52 -9.53
C ASP A 12 -21.45 -7.77 -9.37
N PRO A 13 -21.03 -6.92 -10.34
CA PRO A 13 -19.80 -6.14 -10.23
C PRO A 13 -19.84 -5.18 -9.04
N PHE A 14 -18.70 -5.11 -8.34
CA PHE A 14 -18.51 -4.41 -7.07
C PHE A 14 -18.99 -2.95 -7.06
N HIS A 15 -19.75 -2.58 -6.02
CA HIS A 15 -20.13 -1.20 -5.69
C HIS A 15 -19.80 -0.92 -4.22
N ALA A 16 -18.94 0.08 -3.97
CA ALA A 16 -18.67 0.59 -2.62
C ALA A 16 -18.83 2.11 -2.57
N GLU A 17 -19.53 2.58 -1.54
CA GLU A 17 -19.78 3.99 -1.26
C GLU A 17 -19.36 4.29 0.19
N VAL A 18 -18.48 5.27 0.38
CA VAL A 18 -17.97 5.67 1.71
C VAL A 18 -18.50 7.04 2.08
N ARG A 19 -19.18 7.13 3.24
CA ARG A 19 -19.66 8.39 3.81
C ARG A 19 -18.83 8.80 5.02
N ARG A 20 -18.40 10.06 5.04
CA ARG A 20 -17.83 10.73 6.21
C ARG A 20 -18.81 11.78 6.77
N PRO A 21 -18.87 11.98 8.10
CA PRO A 21 -19.79 12.94 8.70
C PRO A 21 -19.34 14.37 8.37
N ALA A 22 -20.31 15.18 7.96
CA ALA A 22 -20.11 16.44 7.27
C ALA A 22 -19.94 17.63 8.23
N TRP A 23 -18.80 18.29 8.14
CA TRP A 23 -18.73 19.75 8.21
C TRP A 23 -17.87 20.17 7.02
N ARG A 24 -18.45 20.97 6.12
CA ARG A 24 -18.04 21.25 4.72
C ARG A 24 -18.46 20.16 3.73
N HIS A 25 -19.18 20.54 2.67
CA HIS A 25 -19.50 19.68 1.53
C HIS A 25 -18.20 19.36 0.77
N GLU A 26 -17.41 18.43 1.30
CA GLU A 26 -16.29 17.84 0.54
C GLU A 26 -16.89 16.86 -0.46
N LYS A 27 -16.84 17.24 -1.74
CA LYS A 27 -17.16 16.36 -2.85
C LYS A 27 -16.20 15.16 -2.76
N LEU A 28 -16.73 13.96 -2.52
CA LEU A 28 -15.94 12.73 -2.49
C LEU A 28 -15.22 12.58 -3.83
N LEU A 29 -13.89 12.65 -3.81
CA LEU A 29 -13.06 12.47 -4.99
C LEU A 29 -12.73 10.98 -5.15
N LYS A 30 -13.12 10.40 -6.28
CA LYS A 30 -12.63 9.08 -6.68
C LYS A 30 -11.22 9.21 -7.23
N ALA A 31 -10.21 9.02 -6.39
CA ALA A 31 -8.81 9.09 -6.82
C ALA A 31 -8.40 7.92 -7.72
N VAL A 32 -9.04 6.76 -7.55
CA VAL A 32 -8.90 5.57 -8.40
C VAL A 32 -10.31 5.01 -8.60
N ASP A 33 -10.70 4.76 -9.85
CA ASP A 33 -12.02 4.22 -10.22
C ASP A 33 -11.82 3.02 -11.15
N GLY A 34 -12.09 1.80 -10.66
CA GLY A 34 -12.10 0.59 -11.47
C GLY A 34 -10.74 0.12 -12.03
N ALA A 35 -9.61 0.43 -11.38
CA ALA A 35 -8.32 -0.11 -11.78
C ALA A 35 -8.21 -1.61 -11.42
N SER A 36 -7.94 -2.46 -12.40
CA SER A 36 -7.75 -3.90 -12.21
C SER A 36 -6.58 -4.38 -13.08
N PHE A 37 -5.67 -5.12 -12.45
CA PHE A 37 -4.49 -5.69 -13.11
C PHE A 37 -3.95 -6.84 -12.26
N ASP A 38 -3.29 -7.78 -12.93
CA ASP A 38 -2.50 -8.84 -12.31
C ASP A 38 -1.02 -8.56 -12.59
N LEU A 39 -0.15 -8.95 -11.65
CA LEU A 39 1.30 -8.85 -11.80
C LEU A 39 1.94 -10.16 -11.34
N ALA A 40 2.52 -10.92 -12.27
CA ALA A 40 3.18 -12.17 -11.95
C ALA A 40 4.61 -11.94 -11.43
N ALA A 41 5.17 -12.97 -10.80
CA ALA A 41 6.55 -12.92 -10.31
C ALA A 41 7.53 -12.68 -11.46
N GLY A 42 8.39 -11.66 -11.31
CA GLY A 42 9.39 -11.29 -12.31
C GLY A 42 8.89 -10.31 -13.39
N GLU A 43 7.61 -9.95 -13.37
CA GLU A 43 7.06 -8.96 -14.29
C GLU A 43 7.25 -7.53 -13.79
N VAL A 44 7.19 -6.59 -14.73
CA VAL A 44 7.26 -5.15 -14.46
C VAL A 44 6.01 -4.49 -15.03
N LEU A 45 5.20 -3.90 -14.15
CA LEU A 45 4.03 -3.10 -14.54
C LEU A 45 4.36 -1.61 -14.48
N GLY A 46 4.20 -0.93 -15.61
CA GLY A 46 4.28 0.53 -15.71
C GLY A 46 2.89 1.17 -15.66
N ILE A 47 2.64 2.05 -14.69
CA ILE A 47 1.42 2.85 -14.63
C ILE A 47 1.73 4.27 -15.11
N VAL A 48 1.16 4.65 -16.25
CA VAL A 48 1.36 5.96 -16.89
C VAL A 48 0.07 6.78 -16.93
N GLY A 49 0.19 8.10 -16.96
CA GLY A 49 -0.94 9.02 -17.02
C GLY A 49 -0.58 10.43 -16.53
N GLU A 50 -1.48 11.38 -16.72
CA GLU A 50 -1.28 12.79 -16.36
C GLU A 50 -1.11 13.02 -14.85
N SER A 51 -0.54 14.16 -14.46
CA SER A 51 -0.44 14.53 -13.05
C SER A 51 -1.84 14.54 -12.40
N GLY A 52 -1.97 13.93 -11.22
CA GLY A 52 -3.26 13.86 -10.52
C GLY A 52 -4.21 12.72 -10.94
N CYS A 53 -3.86 11.87 -11.91
CA CYS A 53 -4.74 10.78 -12.37
C CYS A 53 -4.78 9.53 -11.44
N GLY A 54 -4.29 9.62 -10.20
CA GLY A 54 -4.42 8.54 -9.21
C GLY A 54 -3.26 7.53 -9.12
N LYS A 55 -2.20 7.64 -9.94
CA LYS A 55 -1.05 6.69 -9.93
C LYS A 55 -0.42 6.50 -8.55
N SER A 56 -0.13 7.61 -7.87
CA SER A 56 0.47 7.58 -6.54
C SER A 56 -0.50 7.02 -5.49
N THR A 57 -1.81 7.22 -5.69
CA THR A 57 -2.85 6.65 -4.81
C THR A 57 -2.86 5.13 -4.94
N VAL A 58 -2.79 4.57 -6.15
CA VAL A 58 -2.67 3.10 -6.35
C VAL A 58 -1.49 2.53 -5.55
N GLY A 59 -0.29 3.10 -5.73
CA GLY A 59 0.91 2.61 -5.04
C GLY A 59 0.84 2.74 -3.50
N ARG A 60 0.28 3.85 -3.00
CA ARG A 60 0.10 4.06 -1.55
C ARG A 60 -0.96 3.14 -0.94
N THR A 61 -2.01 2.82 -1.68
CA THR A 61 -3.03 1.87 -1.25
C THR A 61 -2.46 0.45 -1.16
N LEU A 62 -1.71 0.01 -2.18
CA LEU A 62 -1.07 -1.31 -2.18
C LEU A 62 -0.05 -1.48 -1.05
N THR A 63 0.64 -0.41 -0.66
CA THR A 63 1.64 -0.42 0.43
C THR A 63 1.05 -0.12 1.81
N ARG A 64 -0.28 0.01 1.91
CA ARG A 64 -1.03 0.36 3.14
C ARG A 64 -0.49 1.62 3.81
N LEU A 65 -0.18 2.63 3.00
CA LEU A 65 0.06 4.01 3.45
C LEU A 65 -1.24 4.83 3.43
N GLU A 66 -2.14 4.48 2.51
CA GLU A 66 -3.51 4.99 2.45
C GLU A 66 -4.48 3.79 2.48
N ASP A 67 -5.60 3.91 3.20
CA ASP A 67 -6.59 2.84 3.26
C ASP A 67 -7.47 2.85 2.00
N ALA A 68 -7.69 1.67 1.43
CA ALA A 68 -8.64 1.49 0.34
C ALA A 68 -10.05 1.81 0.83
N THR A 69 -10.81 2.52 0.01
CA THR A 69 -12.25 2.76 0.22
C THR A 69 -13.06 1.48 -0.04
N GLY A 70 -12.53 0.59 -0.87
CA GLY A 70 -13.13 -0.69 -1.24
C GLY A 70 -12.24 -1.45 -2.24
N GLY A 71 -12.71 -2.61 -2.68
CA GLY A 71 -12.00 -3.51 -3.59
C GLY A 71 -11.21 -4.59 -2.84
N THR A 72 -10.46 -5.37 -3.60
CA THR A 72 -9.57 -6.42 -3.10
C THR A 72 -8.19 -6.24 -3.69
N ALA A 73 -7.18 -6.68 -2.94
CA ALA A 73 -5.85 -6.90 -3.49
C ALA A 73 -5.27 -8.13 -2.83
N GLU A 74 -4.71 -9.01 -3.64
CA GLU A 74 -4.11 -10.26 -3.20
C GLU A 74 -2.60 -10.24 -3.46
N PHE A 75 -1.84 -10.69 -2.48
CA PHE A 75 -0.41 -10.92 -2.60
C PHE A 75 -0.12 -12.36 -2.22
N ASP A 76 0.44 -13.14 -3.13
CA ASP A 76 0.72 -14.57 -2.96
C ASP A 76 -0.51 -15.36 -2.45
N GLY A 77 -1.67 -15.13 -3.08
CA GLY A 77 -2.94 -15.78 -2.75
C GLY A 77 -3.59 -15.32 -1.43
N ARG A 78 -3.09 -14.24 -0.82
CA ARG A 78 -3.61 -13.69 0.43
C ARG A 78 -4.19 -12.30 0.23
N GLU A 79 -5.47 -12.13 0.58
CA GLU A 79 -6.09 -10.80 0.63
C GLU A 79 -5.36 -9.92 1.65
N MET A 80 -4.95 -8.72 1.23
CA MET A 80 -4.13 -7.82 2.03
C MET A 80 -4.79 -6.52 2.51
N LEU A 81 -5.86 -6.04 1.88
CA LEU A 81 -6.51 -4.76 2.24
C LEU A 81 -7.35 -4.88 3.52
N SER A 82 -7.84 -6.07 3.85
CA SER A 82 -8.59 -6.38 5.06
C SER A 82 -7.71 -6.69 6.28
N LEU A 83 -6.40 -6.91 6.07
CA LEU A 83 -5.48 -7.31 7.14
C LEU A 83 -5.32 -6.21 8.19
N SER A 84 -5.34 -6.59 9.48
CA SER A 84 -4.97 -5.65 10.55
C SER A 84 -3.54 -5.12 10.37
N LYS A 85 -3.22 -3.96 10.96
CA LYS A 85 -1.85 -3.40 10.91
C LYS A 85 -0.80 -4.39 11.39
N ALA A 86 -1.12 -5.21 12.40
CA ALA A 86 -0.23 -6.25 12.91
C ALA A 86 -0.06 -7.39 11.89
N ALA A 87 -1.14 -7.83 11.24
CA ALA A 87 -1.10 -8.88 10.24
C ALA A 87 -0.44 -8.45 8.93
N PHE A 88 -0.48 -7.16 8.58
CA PHE A 88 0.22 -6.60 7.42
C PHE A 88 1.71 -6.30 7.69
N ARG A 89 2.12 -6.18 8.96
CA ARG A 89 3.50 -5.82 9.33
C ARG A 89 4.57 -6.77 8.75
N PRO A 90 4.36 -8.10 8.67
CA PRO A 90 5.29 -8.99 7.97
C PRO A 90 5.40 -8.70 6.47
N LEU A 91 4.27 -8.46 5.79
CA LEU A 91 4.21 -8.17 4.35
C LEU A 91 4.96 -6.89 3.98
N ARG A 92 5.13 -5.96 4.92
CA ARG A 92 5.98 -4.78 4.69
C ARG A 92 7.40 -5.15 4.31
N ARG A 93 7.92 -6.33 4.66
CA ARG A 93 9.26 -6.78 4.21
C ARG A 93 9.31 -7.19 2.75
N GLU A 94 8.17 -7.56 2.19
CA GLU A 94 8.03 -8.11 0.83
C GLU A 94 7.55 -7.03 -0.15
N ILE A 95 6.77 -6.06 0.35
CA ILE A 95 6.21 -4.94 -0.42
C ILE A 95 6.84 -3.64 0.07
N GLN A 96 7.78 -3.10 -0.72
CA GLN A 96 8.54 -1.89 -0.40
C GLN A 96 8.17 -0.75 -1.34
N MET A 97 8.02 0.46 -0.79
CA MET A 97 7.77 1.66 -1.58
C MET A 97 9.04 2.50 -1.67
N ILE A 98 9.40 2.92 -2.88
CA ILE A 98 10.37 3.98 -3.12
C ILE A 98 9.57 5.25 -3.44
N PHE A 99 9.75 6.29 -2.63
CA PHE A 99 9.03 7.55 -2.81
C PHE A 99 9.61 8.39 -3.95
N GLN A 100 8.73 9.14 -4.63
CA GLN A 100 9.12 10.04 -5.73
C GLN A 100 10.07 11.15 -5.28
N ASP A 101 9.94 11.63 -4.04
CA ASP A 101 10.90 12.52 -3.39
C ASP A 101 11.79 11.69 -2.44
N PRO A 102 13.02 11.32 -2.86
CA PRO A 102 13.91 10.54 -2.01
C PRO A 102 14.42 11.35 -0.82
N PHE A 103 14.52 12.69 -0.91
CA PHE A 103 15.02 13.52 0.19
C PHE A 103 14.04 13.57 1.35
N ALA A 104 12.74 13.55 1.07
CA ALA A 104 11.70 13.48 2.10
C ALA A 104 11.79 12.21 2.97
N SER A 105 12.42 11.14 2.47
CA SER A 105 12.57 9.87 3.19
C SER A 105 13.88 9.72 3.96
N LEU A 106 14.84 10.64 3.76
CA LEU A 106 16.16 10.58 4.39
C LEU A 106 16.25 11.52 5.60
N ASN A 107 16.80 11.02 6.70
CA ASN A 107 17.13 11.86 7.85
C ASN A 107 18.58 12.37 7.69
N PRO A 108 18.81 13.68 7.45
CA PRO A 108 20.14 14.23 7.21
C PRO A 108 21.07 14.16 8.43
N ARG A 109 20.54 13.82 9.61
CA ARG A 109 21.32 13.57 10.83
C ARG A 109 21.92 12.17 10.89
N LEU A 110 21.54 11.29 9.97
CA LEU A 110 22.06 9.93 9.90
C LEU A 110 23.13 9.82 8.83
N THR A 111 24.19 9.08 9.12
CA THR A 111 25.16 8.66 8.12
C THR A 111 24.54 7.61 7.20
N ILE A 112 25.14 7.40 6.02
CA ILE A 112 24.73 6.33 5.10
C ILE A 112 24.72 4.97 5.81
N GLU A 113 25.74 4.67 6.62
CA GLU A 113 25.80 3.43 7.43
C GLU A 113 24.57 3.31 8.35
N GLN A 114 24.20 4.40 9.03
CA GLN A 114 23.06 4.41 9.95
C GLN A 114 21.73 4.22 9.21
N THR A 115 21.54 4.90 8.07
CA THR A 115 20.34 4.73 7.24
C THR A 115 20.20 3.30 6.73
N LEU A 116 21.29 2.68 6.26
CA LEU A 116 21.27 1.29 5.80
C LEU A 116 21.07 0.29 6.95
N ALA A 117 21.50 0.63 8.17
CA ALA A 117 21.32 -0.19 9.35
C ALA A 117 19.88 -0.19 9.90
N GLU A 118 19.10 0.88 9.70
CA GLU A 118 17.72 0.98 10.21
C GLU A 118 16.81 -0.18 9.79
N PRO A 119 16.66 -0.53 8.49
CA PRO A 119 15.79 -1.64 8.09
C PRO A 119 16.26 -2.98 8.66
N VAL A 120 17.58 -3.20 8.78
CA VAL A 120 18.16 -4.41 9.38
C VAL A 120 17.71 -4.55 10.84
N ARG A 121 17.72 -3.44 11.61
CA ARG A 121 17.29 -3.40 13.00
C ARG A 121 15.77 -3.51 13.16
N ILE A 122 15.01 -2.72 12.38
CA ILE A 122 13.54 -2.67 12.45
C ILE A 122 12.92 -4.05 12.17
N HIS A 123 13.54 -4.82 11.27
CA HIS A 123 13.10 -6.16 10.92
C HIS A 123 13.77 -7.28 11.72
N GLY A 124 14.62 -6.94 12.70
CA GLY A 124 15.30 -7.91 13.57
C GLY A 124 16.20 -8.89 12.81
N LEU A 125 16.80 -8.45 11.69
CA LEU A 125 17.62 -9.32 10.83
C LEU A 125 19.01 -9.55 11.42
N GLU A 126 19.52 -8.60 12.19
CA GLU A 126 20.74 -8.71 12.98
C GLU A 126 20.69 -7.78 14.19
N THR A 127 21.34 -8.19 15.28
CA THR A 127 21.36 -7.46 16.55
C THR A 127 22.75 -6.92 16.92
N THR A 128 23.81 -7.55 16.42
CA THR A 128 25.19 -7.13 16.72
C THR A 128 25.64 -6.03 15.77
N ARG A 129 26.50 -5.13 16.27
CA ARG A 129 27.05 -4.06 15.43
C ARG A 129 27.91 -4.62 14.31
N GLU A 130 28.75 -5.61 14.59
CA GLU A 130 29.54 -6.29 13.55
C GLU A 130 28.65 -6.99 12.52
N GLY A 131 27.60 -7.71 12.96
CA GLY A 131 26.69 -8.43 12.06
C GLY A 131 25.93 -7.49 11.12
N ILE A 132 25.41 -6.37 11.65
CA ILE A 132 24.76 -5.34 10.84
C ILE A 132 25.74 -4.78 9.81
N ARG A 133 26.97 -4.42 10.24
CA ARG A 133 28.01 -3.90 9.33
C ARG A 133 28.38 -4.87 8.23
N ALA A 134 28.55 -6.15 8.57
CA ALA A 134 28.87 -7.19 7.59
C ALA A 134 27.73 -7.40 6.58
N ARG A 135 26.48 -7.19 6.98
CA ARG A 135 25.30 -7.34 6.12
C ARG A 135 25.14 -6.19 5.13
N ILE A 136 25.35 -4.95 5.57
CA ILE A 136 25.22 -3.75 4.70
C ILE A 136 26.39 -3.61 3.71
N ALA A 137 27.52 -4.31 3.96
CA ALA A 137 28.71 -4.28 3.12
C ALA A 137 28.71 -5.32 1.99
N ARG A 138 27.68 -6.17 1.91
CA ARG A 138 27.47 -7.13 0.81
C ARG A 138 26.70 -6.48 -0.33
#